data_AF-A0A379JI13-F1
#
_entry.id   AF-A0A379JI13-F1
#
_cell.length_a   1.000
_cell.length_b   1.000
_cell.length_c   1.000
_cell.angle_alpha   90.00
_cell.angle_beta   90.00
_cell.angle_gamma   90.00
#
_symmetry.space_group_name_H-M   'P 1'
#
loop_
_entity.id
_entity.type
_entity.pdbx_description
1 polymer ?
#
loop_
_entity_poly.entity_id
_entity_poly.type
_entity_poly.pdbx_seq_one_letter_code
_entity_poly.pdbx_strand_id
1 'polypeptide(L)'
;MNRAAAVLLTDFGALPPHERNLTRLVFLDEGMRDLYEDWPAKAADVVAYLRLDAARNPGDPAVTALIDDMCRDSAEFAELWRRHDIKDKTHGRYVYRHPMVGRIDLGYETLRLPDDPDQGLVAHTVERGSPSEVALRLLTSIDAPAATTRR
;
A
#
# COMPACT_ATOMS: atom_id res chain seq x y z
N MET A 1 4.31 8.91 -6.14
CA MET A 1 3.08 8.18 -6.49
C MET A 1 2.31 8.95 -7.55
N ASN A 2 1.54 8.28 -8.41
CA ASN A 2 0.64 8.98 -9.32
C ASN A 2 -0.69 9.31 -8.63
N ARG A 3 -1.49 10.13 -9.29
CA ARG A 3 -2.79 10.57 -8.77
C ARG A 3 -3.76 9.42 -8.52
N ALA A 4 -3.88 8.47 -9.44
CA ALA A 4 -4.81 7.36 -9.31
C ALA A 4 -4.55 6.53 -8.04
N ALA A 5 -3.27 6.31 -7.71
CA ALA A 5 -2.89 5.63 -6.49
C ALA A 5 -3.20 6.47 -5.23
N ALA A 6 -3.10 7.81 -5.31
CA ALA A 6 -3.44 8.69 -4.21
C ALA A 6 -4.94 8.65 -3.86
N VAL A 7 -5.79 8.68 -4.89
CA VAL A 7 -7.25 8.58 -4.71
C VAL A 7 -7.66 7.19 -4.23
N LEU A 8 -6.96 6.14 -4.66
CA LEU A 8 -7.25 4.76 -4.24
C LEU A 8 -6.86 4.48 -2.78
N LEU A 9 -5.70 4.96 -2.34
CA LEU A 9 -5.11 4.59 -1.05
C LEU A 9 -5.16 5.75 -0.06
N THR A 10 -4.38 6.80 -0.35
CA THR A 10 -4.31 8.06 0.41
C THR A 10 -3.37 9.02 -0.32
N ASP A 11 -3.49 10.32 -0.10
CA ASP A 11 -2.52 11.29 -0.60
C ASP A 11 -1.25 11.31 0.27
N PHE A 12 -0.30 10.44 -0.08
CA PHE A 12 1.02 10.39 0.57
C PHE A 12 1.79 11.71 0.49
N GLY A 13 1.50 12.57 -0.49
CA GLY A 13 2.13 13.88 -0.61
C GLY A 13 1.66 14.86 0.47
N ALA A 14 0.43 14.69 0.96
CA ALA A 14 -0.16 15.51 2.02
C ALA A 14 0.25 15.06 3.43
N LEU A 15 0.64 13.78 3.61
CA LEU A 15 1.09 13.27 4.91
C LEU A 15 2.42 13.89 5.35
N PRO A 16 2.67 14.09 6.66
CA PRO A 16 3.99 14.40 7.19
C PRO A 16 5.03 13.34 6.76
N PRO A 17 6.29 13.70 6.48
CA PRO A 17 7.29 12.75 5.97
C PRO A 17 7.43 11.45 6.79
N HIS A 18 7.33 11.52 8.11
CA HIS A 18 7.47 10.38 9.01
C HIS A 18 6.26 9.42 9.00
N GLU A 19 5.10 9.88 8.50
CA GLU A 19 3.87 9.10 8.36
C GLU A 19 3.73 8.47 6.97
N ARG A 20 4.59 8.84 6.01
CA ARG A 20 4.60 8.33 4.62
C ARG A 20 5.16 6.90 4.50
N ASN A 21 4.73 6.00 5.38
CA ASN A 21 5.17 4.62 5.40
C ASN A 21 3.95 3.69 5.38
N LEU A 22 3.89 2.80 4.39
CA LEU A 22 2.74 1.90 4.21
C LEU A 22 2.54 0.96 5.41
N THR A 23 3.62 0.55 6.09
CA THR A 23 3.51 -0.25 7.33
C THR A 23 2.80 0.55 8.41
N ARG A 24 3.17 1.81 8.63
CA ARG A 24 2.45 2.67 9.59
C ARG A 24 0.98 2.79 9.21
N LEU A 25 0.70 3.12 7.96
CA LEU A 25 -0.68 3.32 7.49
C LEU A 25 -1.52 2.05 7.65
N VAL A 26 -1.03 0.88 7.25
CA VAL A 26 -1.80 -0.37 7.33
C VAL A 26 -2.17 -0.73 8.77
N PHE A 27 -1.36 -0.37 9.76
CA PHE A 27 -1.57 -0.77 11.15
C PHE A 27 -2.17 0.33 12.03
N LEU A 28 -1.93 1.61 11.74
CA LEU A 28 -2.28 2.74 12.60
C LEU A 28 -3.38 3.65 12.02
N ASP A 29 -3.71 3.52 10.73
CA ASP A 29 -4.78 4.27 10.09
C ASP A 29 -6.02 3.38 9.89
N GLU A 30 -7.13 3.72 10.56
CA GLU A 30 -8.38 2.96 10.48
C GLU A 30 -8.97 2.97 9.06
N GLY A 31 -8.84 4.07 8.32
CA GLY A 31 -9.32 4.16 6.95
C GLY A 31 -8.54 3.23 6.01
N MET A 32 -7.22 3.16 6.17
CA MET A 32 -6.37 2.21 5.45
C MET A 32 -6.71 0.77 5.83
N ARG A 33 -7.03 0.50 7.11
CA ARG A 33 -7.45 -0.82 7.58
C ARG A 33 -8.76 -1.27 6.92
N ASP A 34 -9.78 -0.43 6.97
CA ASP A 34 -11.11 -0.71 6.42
C ASP A 34 -11.11 -0.80 4.89
N LEU A 35 -10.14 -0.16 4.24
CA LEU A 35 -9.97 -0.18 2.80
C LEU A 35 -9.63 -1.60 2.29
N TYR A 36 -8.96 -2.46 3.06
CA TYR A 36 -8.64 -3.83 2.62
C TYR A 36 -9.72 -4.83 3.06
N GLU A 37 -10.33 -5.54 2.09
CA GLU A 37 -11.33 -6.57 2.40
C GLU A 37 -10.74 -7.72 3.24
N ASP A 38 -9.49 -8.11 2.94
CA ASP A 38 -8.70 -9.04 3.74
C ASP A 38 -7.50 -8.30 4.34
N TRP A 39 -7.79 -7.41 5.30
CA TRP A 39 -6.76 -6.70 6.03
C TRP A 39 -5.75 -7.62 6.72
N PRO A 40 -6.14 -8.75 7.39
CA PRO A 40 -5.17 -9.66 7.99
C PRO A 40 -4.12 -10.18 7.00
N ALA A 41 -4.52 -10.57 5.78
CA ALA A 41 -3.57 -10.98 4.75
C ALA A 41 -2.66 -9.82 4.31
N LYS A 42 -3.21 -8.62 4.16
CA LYS A 42 -2.43 -7.43 3.82
C LYS A 42 -1.39 -7.09 4.90
N ALA A 43 -1.78 -7.14 6.17
CA ALA A 43 -0.93 -6.87 7.31
C ALA A 43 0.24 -7.88 7.36
N ALA A 44 -0.05 -9.17 7.17
CA ALA A 44 0.97 -10.22 7.11
C ALA A 44 1.96 -10.00 5.95
N ASP A 45 1.47 -9.67 4.75
CA ASP A 45 2.32 -9.38 3.59
C ASP A 45 3.27 -8.20 3.86
N VAL A 46 2.78 -7.13 4.47
CA VAL A 46 3.58 -5.94 4.77
C VAL A 46 4.66 -6.23 5.81
N VAL A 47 4.33 -7.00 6.86
CA VAL A 47 5.30 -7.42 7.89
C VAL A 47 6.38 -8.32 7.30
N ALA A 48 5.99 -9.30 6.49
CA ALA A 48 6.92 -10.23 5.86
C ALA A 48 7.85 -9.53 4.86
N TYR A 49 7.35 -8.51 4.16
CA TYR A 49 8.17 -7.66 3.29
C TYR A 49 9.13 -6.76 4.08
N LEU A 50 8.67 -6.13 5.16
CA LEU A 50 9.55 -5.33 6.03
C LEU A 50 10.68 -6.17 6.63
N ARG A 51 10.40 -7.44 6.97
CA ARG A 51 11.43 -8.35 7.44
C ARG A 51 12.46 -8.67 6.35
N LEU A 52 12.02 -8.87 5.12
CA LEU A 52 12.91 -9.06 3.98
C LEU A 52 13.79 -7.82 3.76
N ASP A 53 13.20 -6.63 3.85
CA ASP A 53 13.92 -5.35 3.73
C ASP A 53 14.98 -5.18 4.84
N ALA A 54 14.61 -5.44 6.10
CA ALA A 54 15.55 -5.43 7.22
C ALA A 54 16.71 -6.43 7.05
N ALA A 55 16.45 -7.58 6.42
CA ALA A 55 17.48 -8.58 6.12
C ALA A 55 18.41 -8.16 4.98
N ARG A 56 17.93 -7.37 4.01
CA ARG A 56 18.73 -6.79 2.92
C ARG A 56 19.61 -5.63 3.40
N ASN A 57 19.11 -4.87 4.37
CA ASN A 57 19.74 -3.66 4.90
C ASN A 57 20.10 -3.79 6.40
N PRO A 58 20.99 -4.73 6.77
CA PRO A 58 21.30 -4.98 8.17
C PRO A 58 21.97 -3.75 8.80
N GLY A 59 21.39 -3.26 9.90
CA GLY A 59 21.93 -2.12 10.66
C GLY A 59 21.40 -0.75 10.21
N ASP A 60 20.42 -0.69 9.30
CA ASP A 60 19.75 0.57 9.00
C ASP A 60 18.98 1.09 10.24
N PRO A 61 19.36 2.26 10.79
CA PRO A 61 18.70 2.82 11.97
C PRO A 61 17.25 3.21 11.71
N ALA A 62 16.88 3.58 10.48
CA ALA A 62 15.51 3.95 10.13
C ALA A 62 14.58 2.74 10.11
N VAL A 63 15.04 1.61 9.56
CA VAL A 63 14.29 0.34 9.57
C VAL A 63 14.14 -0.17 11.00
N THR A 64 15.21 -0.12 11.79
CA THR A 64 15.19 -0.53 13.20
C THR A 64 14.19 0.31 14.01
N ALA A 65 14.25 1.64 13.89
CA ALA A 65 13.33 2.54 14.57
C ALA A 65 11.87 2.31 14.16
N LEU A 66 11.61 2.05 12.87
CA LEU A 66 10.26 1.71 12.40
C LEU A 66 9.76 0.42 13.04
N ILE A 67 10.57 -0.64 13.10
CA ILE A 67 10.19 -1.92 13.71
C ILE A 67 9.89 -1.75 15.20
N ASP A 68 10.73 -1.00 15.92
CA ASP A 68 10.55 -0.74 17.34
C ASP A 68 9.27 0.05 17.63
N ASP A 69 9.04 1.11 16.85
CA ASP A 69 7.80 1.89 16.93
C ASP A 69 6.57 1.03 16.65
N MET A 70 6.60 0.24 15.59
CA MET A 70 5.46 -0.60 15.22
C MET A 70 5.20 -1.72 16.23
N CYS A 71 6.24 -2.33 16.82
CA CYS A 71 6.09 -3.32 17.88
C CYS A 71 5.47 -2.72 19.16
N ARG A 72 5.78 -1.45 19.45
CA ARG A 72 5.24 -0.74 20.62
C ARG A 72 3.81 -0.28 20.39
N ASP A 73 3.52 0.23 19.20
CA ASP A 73 2.28 0.95 18.90
C ASP A 73 1.17 0.04 18.32
N SER A 74 1.49 -1.20 17.90
CA SER A 74 0.51 -2.18 17.41
C SER A 74 0.79 -3.61 17.89
N ALA A 75 -0.15 -4.16 18.67
CA ALA A 75 -0.07 -5.53 19.16
C ALA A 75 -0.17 -6.57 18.02
N GLU A 76 -1.01 -6.32 17.01
CA GLU A 76 -1.10 -7.17 15.82
C GLU A 76 0.20 -7.18 15.01
N PHE A 77 0.87 -6.03 14.88
CA PHE A 77 2.18 -5.96 14.24
C PHE A 77 3.20 -6.79 15.03
N ALA A 78 3.28 -6.59 16.35
CA ALA A 78 4.23 -7.32 17.19
C ALA A 78 4.03 -8.84 17.10
N GLU A 79 2.77 -9.30 17.05
CA GLU A 79 2.43 -10.70 16.87
C GLU A 79 2.91 -11.24 15.51
N LEU A 80 2.59 -10.55 14.41
CA LEU A 80 3.04 -10.95 13.08
C LEU A 80 4.57 -10.92 12.96
N TRP A 81 5.23 -9.92 13.57
CA TRP A 81 6.68 -9.81 13.56
C TRP A 81 7.33 -11.03 14.21
N ARG A 82 6.80 -11.53 15.34
CA ARG A 82 7.30 -12.73 16.02
C ARG A 82 7.21 -14.02 15.22
N ARG A 83 6.41 -14.07 14.14
CA ARG A 83 6.29 -15.26 13.28
C ARG A 83 7.49 -15.47 12.37
N HIS A 84 8.32 -14.45 12.19
CA HIS A 84 9.50 -14.48 11.33
C HIS A 84 9.22 -14.84 9.86
N ASP A 85 7.98 -14.64 9.41
CA ASP A 85 7.61 -14.85 8.01
C ASP A 85 8.40 -13.88 7.11
N ILE A 86 8.92 -14.40 6.01
CA ILE A 86 9.64 -13.63 4.98
C ILE A 86 8.93 -13.86 3.66
N LYS A 87 8.53 -12.77 3.02
CA LYS A 87 7.87 -12.83 1.73
C LYS A 87 8.20 -11.58 0.94
N ASP A 88 8.62 -11.77 -0.30
CA ASP A 88 8.81 -10.66 -1.21
C ASP A 88 7.46 -10.22 -1.81
N LYS A 89 7.30 -8.92 -2.04
CA LYS A 89 6.14 -8.32 -2.68
C LYS A 89 6.35 -8.27 -4.19
N THR A 90 6.34 -9.42 -4.86
CA THR A 90 6.59 -9.51 -6.31
C THR A 90 5.33 -9.23 -7.13
N HIS A 91 4.25 -9.93 -6.84
CA HIS A 91 2.95 -9.78 -7.49
C HIS A 91 1.84 -10.33 -6.59
N GLY A 92 0.59 -10.04 -6.95
CA GLY A 92 -0.55 -10.62 -6.26
C GLY A 92 -1.83 -9.89 -6.59
N ARG A 93 -2.82 -10.05 -5.71
CA ARG A 93 -4.08 -9.33 -5.79
C ARG A 93 -4.48 -8.81 -4.43
N TYR A 94 -5.11 -7.65 -4.40
CA TYR A 94 -5.81 -7.13 -3.23
C TYR A 94 -7.22 -6.74 -3.63
N VAL A 95 -8.16 -7.09 -2.76
CA VAL A 95 -9.53 -6.60 -2.86
C VAL A 95 -9.68 -5.44 -1.89
N TYR A 96 -10.09 -4.31 -2.43
CA TYR A 96 -10.32 -3.07 -1.71
C TYR A 96 -11.82 -2.81 -1.53
N ARG A 97 -12.21 -2.20 -0.42
CA ARG A 97 -13.55 -1.69 -0.11
C ARG A 97 -13.51 -0.17 -0.08
N HIS A 98 -13.49 0.44 -1.26
CA HIS A 98 -13.35 1.88 -1.38
C HIS A 98 -14.67 2.58 -1.02
N PRO A 99 -14.69 3.60 -0.13
CA PRO A 99 -15.92 4.21 0.36
C PRO A 99 -16.79 4.83 -0.73
N MET A 100 -16.17 5.32 -1.82
CA MET A 100 -16.89 6.01 -2.90
C MET A 100 -17.37 5.10 -4.03
N VAL A 101 -16.67 4.00 -4.32
CA VAL A 101 -16.93 3.17 -5.51
C VAL A 101 -17.12 1.69 -5.16
N GLY A 102 -17.12 1.35 -3.86
CA GLY A 102 -17.30 0.00 -3.36
C GLY A 102 -16.10 -0.89 -3.64
N ARG A 103 -16.40 -2.16 -3.96
CA ARG A 103 -15.40 -3.21 -4.07
C ARG A 103 -14.56 -3.06 -5.35
N ILE A 104 -13.24 -3.03 -5.22
CA ILE A 104 -12.29 -3.04 -6.35
C ILE A 104 -11.30 -4.18 -6.15
N ASP A 105 -11.29 -5.12 -7.08
CA ASP A 105 -10.29 -6.19 -7.12
C ASP A 105 -9.15 -5.80 -8.08
N LEU A 106 -7.95 -5.64 -7.54
CA LEU A 106 -6.76 -5.21 -8.27
C LEU A 106 -5.66 -6.25 -8.20
N GLY A 107 -5.15 -6.62 -9.38
CA GLY A 107 -3.82 -7.21 -9.49
C GLY A 107 -2.75 -6.17 -9.21
N TYR A 108 -1.60 -6.62 -8.73
CA TYR A 108 -0.41 -5.79 -8.65
C TYR A 108 0.85 -6.56 -9.08
N GLU A 109 1.81 -5.81 -9.60
CA GLU A 109 3.16 -6.28 -9.93
C GLU A 109 4.18 -5.25 -9.45
N THR A 110 5.27 -5.71 -8.83
CA THR A 110 6.40 -4.87 -8.41
C THR A 110 7.55 -5.04 -9.39
N LEU A 111 7.86 -3.96 -10.08
CA LEU A 111 8.96 -3.86 -11.05
C LEU A 111 10.13 -3.15 -10.36
N ARG A 112 11.27 -3.83 -10.21
CA ARG A 112 12.48 -3.26 -9.60
C ARG A 112 13.42 -2.70 -10.63
N LEU A 113 14.19 -1.67 -10.26
CA LEU A 113 15.24 -1.15 -11.13
C LEU A 113 16.47 -2.08 -11.08
N PRO A 114 17.09 -2.42 -12.23
CA PRO A 114 18.26 -3.28 -12.25
C PRO A 114 19.46 -2.74 -11.46
N ASP A 115 19.67 -1.42 -11.52
CA ASP A 115 20.82 -0.74 -10.91
C ASP A 115 20.52 -0.15 -9.52
N ASP A 116 19.26 -0.20 -9.09
CA ASP A 116 18.80 0.26 -7.77
C ASP A 116 17.66 -0.65 -7.26
N PRO A 117 17.99 -1.81 -6.67
CA PRO A 117 17.00 -2.81 -6.27
C PRO A 117 16.13 -2.36 -5.07
N ASP A 118 16.51 -1.29 -4.38
CA ASP A 118 15.76 -0.68 -3.29
C ASP A 118 14.61 0.20 -3.83
N GLN A 119 14.66 0.57 -5.11
CA GLN A 119 13.58 1.24 -5.82
C GLN A 119 12.70 0.27 -6.61
N GLY A 120 11.38 0.48 -6.51
CA GLY A 120 10.41 -0.31 -7.24
C GLY A 120 9.16 0.48 -7.64
N LEU A 121 8.62 0.14 -8.79
CA LEU A 121 7.31 0.58 -9.26
C LEU A 121 6.28 -0.52 -9.01
N VAL A 122 5.21 -0.21 -8.27
CA VAL A 122 4.07 -1.11 -8.13
C VAL A 122 2.99 -0.71 -9.13
N ALA A 123 2.80 -1.52 -10.17
CA ALA A 123 1.74 -1.36 -11.14
C ALA A 123 0.48 -2.10 -10.66
N HIS A 124 -0.67 -1.43 -10.65
CA HIS A 124 -1.96 -2.05 -10.36
C HIS A 124 -2.76 -2.26 -11.64
N THR A 125 -3.40 -3.41 -11.77
CA THR A 125 -4.15 -3.80 -12.96
C THR A 125 -5.54 -4.32 -12.62
N VAL A 126 -6.48 -4.12 -13.54
CA VAL A 126 -7.85 -4.64 -13.51
C VAL A 126 -8.08 -5.49 -14.75
N GLU A 127 -8.95 -6.48 -14.64
CA GLU A 127 -9.42 -7.21 -15.82
C GLU A 127 -10.30 -6.31 -16.69
N ARG A 128 -10.09 -6.33 -18.01
CA ARG A 128 -10.87 -5.52 -18.95
C ARG A 128 -12.34 -5.96 -18.95
N GLY A 129 -13.24 -4.98 -18.95
CA GLY A 129 -14.69 -5.21 -18.88
C GLY A 129 -15.19 -5.61 -17.49
N SER A 130 -14.31 -5.72 -16.49
CA SER A 130 -14.72 -6.09 -15.13
C SER A 130 -15.40 -4.94 -14.39
N PRO A 131 -16.22 -5.23 -13.35
CA PRO A 131 -16.73 -4.21 -12.44
C PRO A 131 -15.61 -3.37 -11.79
N SER A 132 -14.45 -3.98 -11.51
CA SER A 132 -13.28 -3.28 -10.98
C SER A 132 -12.74 -2.23 -11.95
N GLU A 133 -12.76 -2.49 -13.26
CA GLU A 133 -12.36 -1.50 -14.27
C GLU A 133 -13.29 -0.29 -14.26
N VAL A 134 -14.61 -0.52 -14.18
CA VAL A 134 -15.60 0.55 -14.10
C VAL A 134 -15.41 1.36 -12.82
N ALA A 135 -15.26 0.70 -11.67
CA ALA A 135 -15.04 1.35 -10.38
C ALA A 135 -13.76 2.20 -10.36
N LEU A 136 -12.64 1.67 -10.88
CA LEU A 136 -11.37 2.40 -10.95
C LEU A 136 -11.45 3.62 -11.89
N ARG A 137 -12.15 3.49 -13.03
CA ARG A 137 -12.40 4.62 -13.94
C ARG A 137 -13.28 5.70 -13.30
N LEU A 138 -14.32 5.32 -12.57
CA LEU A 138 -15.16 6.25 -11.82
C LEU A 138 -14.36 6.96 -10.73
N LEU A 139 -13.56 6.21 -9.96
CA LEU A 139 -12.75 6.78 -8.90
C LEU A 139 -11.78 7.85 -9.42
N THR A 140 -11.12 7.56 -10.55
CA THR A 140 -10.18 8.49 -11.18
C THR A 140 -10.85 9.66 -11.89
N SER A 141 -12.15 9.60 -12.19
CA SER A 141 -12.90 10.69 -12.82
C SER A 141 -13.54 11.64 -11.81
N ILE A 142 -13.99 11.14 -10.65
CA ILE A 142 -14.62 11.96 -9.60
C ILE A 142 -13.66 13.02 -9.07
N ASP A 143 -12.38 12.68 -9.01
CA ASP A 143 -11.35 13.61 -8.53
C ASP A 143 -10.78 14.51 -9.62
N ALA A 144 -11.11 14.34 -10.91
CA ALA A 144 -10.57 15.22 -11.94
C ALA A 144 -10.96 16.69 -11.65
N PRO A 145 -10.03 17.68 -11.65
CA PRO A 145 -10.45 19.06 -11.61
C PRO A 145 -11.35 19.25 -12.82
N ALA A 146 -12.54 19.82 -12.61
CA ALA A 146 -13.42 20.20 -13.71
C ALA A 146 -12.56 20.91 -14.75
N ALA A 147 -12.42 20.31 -15.93
CA ALA A 147 -11.66 20.90 -17.01
C ALA A 147 -12.22 22.30 -17.20
N THR A 148 -11.46 23.31 -16.77
CA THR A 148 -11.84 24.70 -16.97
C THR A 148 -11.71 24.92 -18.47
N THR A 149 -12.84 24.74 -19.16
CA THR A 149 -13.04 25.20 -20.53
C THR A 149 -12.85 26.70 -20.51
N ARG A 150 -11.62 27.14 -20.75
CA ARG A 150 -11.33 28.55 -21.03
C ARG A 150 -11.84 28.83 -22.45
N ARG A 151 -12.94 29.58 -22.51
CA ARG A 151 -13.37 30.30 -23.71
C ARG A 151 -12.44 31.47 -23.98
#